data_AF-A0ABD0NPM8-F1
#
_entry.id   AF-A0ABD0NPM8-F1
#
_cell.length_a   1.000
_cell.length_b   1.000
_cell.length_c   1.000
_cell.angle_alpha   90.00
_cell.angle_beta   90.00
_cell.angle_gamma   90.00
#
_symmetry.space_group_name_H-M   'P 1'
#
loop_
_entity.id
_entity.type
_entity.pdbx_description
1 polymer ?
#
loop_
_entity_poly.entity_id
_entity_poly.type
_entity_poly.pdbx_seq_one_letter_code
_entity_poly.pdbx_strand_id
1 'polypeptide(L)'
;ALKGPPFEPLLGSDLRPLTLKAALLLALASVKRMGDLQALSVNLSCLEFGPGDSKVIERSSLFASVAAIKDIRWIVDAITLAYSSLGLRCSIGVRAHSTRGMASSWAWSSGVSIAEICAATDWASPSTFTRFYNLGVPTLQAR
;
A
#
# COMPACT_ATOMS: atom_id res chain seq x y z
N ALA A 1 5.51 23.43 -8.08
CA ALA A 1 4.76 22.15 -8.05
C ALA A 1 5.27 21.26 -9.17
N LEU A 2 5.39 19.94 -8.96
CA LEU A 2 6.01 18.88 -9.79
C LEU A 2 5.67 18.90 -11.30
N LYS A 3 6.03 19.96 -12.03
CA LYS A 3 5.72 20.18 -13.46
C LYS A 3 6.97 20.49 -14.30
N GLY A 4 8.14 20.53 -13.68
CA GLY A 4 9.41 20.79 -14.35
C GLY A 4 10.36 19.60 -14.19
N PRO A 5 11.47 19.57 -14.94
CA PRO A 5 12.51 18.55 -14.81
C PRO A 5 12.90 18.36 -13.33
N PRO A 6 13.01 17.13 -12.82
CA PRO A 6 13.03 15.83 -13.52
C PRO A 6 11.66 15.15 -13.74
N PHE A 7 10.53 15.84 -13.52
CA PHE A 7 9.21 15.21 -13.52
C PHE A 7 8.48 15.41 -14.85
N GLU A 8 8.00 14.32 -15.43
CA GLU A 8 7.15 14.34 -16.62
C GLU A 8 5.70 14.73 -16.25
N PRO A 9 4.97 15.48 -17.10
CA PRO A 9 3.59 15.86 -16.82
C PRO A 9 2.68 14.62 -16.72
N LEU A 10 1.93 14.52 -15.61
CA LEU A 10 0.95 13.45 -15.35
C LEU A 10 -0.06 13.23 -16.49
N LEU A 11 -0.39 14.28 -17.25
CA LEU A 11 -1.35 14.22 -18.35
C LEU A 11 -0.86 13.38 -19.55
N GLY A 12 0.46 13.21 -19.69
CA GLY A 12 1.08 12.43 -20.78
C GLY A 12 1.44 11.00 -20.38
N SER A 13 1.28 10.63 -19.11
CA SER A 13 1.66 9.31 -18.60
C SER A 13 0.55 8.28 -18.79
N ASP A 14 0.92 7.02 -19.04
CA ASP A 14 -0.06 5.93 -19.03
C ASP A 14 -0.70 5.78 -17.64
N LEU A 15 -2.03 5.68 -17.62
CA LEU A 15 -2.82 5.58 -16.40
C LEU A 15 -2.57 4.27 -15.66
N ARG A 16 -2.20 3.19 -16.37
CA ARG A 16 -1.99 1.88 -15.73
C ARG A 16 -0.79 1.87 -14.78
N PRO A 17 0.45 2.24 -15.20
CA PRO A 17 1.60 2.37 -14.30
C PRO A 17 1.35 3.35 -13.16
N LEU A 18 0.69 4.48 -13.44
CA LEU A 18 0.36 5.49 -12.43
C LEU A 18 -0.57 4.90 -11.37
N THR A 19 -1.62 4.22 -11.80
CA THR A 19 -2.59 3.56 -10.92
C THR A 19 -1.93 2.46 -10.09
N LEU A 20 -1.10 1.62 -10.71
CA LEU A 20 -0.38 0.55 -10.00
C LEU A 20 0.61 1.11 -8.97
N LYS A 21 1.30 2.21 -9.28
CA LYS A 21 2.18 2.90 -8.32
C LYS A 21 1.41 3.49 -7.16
N ALA A 22 0.31 4.22 -7.43
CA ALA A 22 -0.53 4.80 -6.39
C ALA A 22 -1.15 3.72 -5.50
N ALA A 23 -1.68 2.65 -6.10
CA ALA A 23 -2.25 1.52 -5.38
C ALA A 23 -1.21 0.78 -4.53
N LEU A 24 0.00 0.56 -5.06
CA LEU A 24 1.09 -0.10 -4.30
C LEU A 24 1.51 0.73 -3.10
N LEU A 25 1.65 2.05 -3.27
CA LEU A 25 1.94 2.96 -2.17
C LEU A 25 0.83 2.98 -1.13
N LEU A 26 -0.43 3.00 -1.56
CA LEU A 26 -1.58 2.94 -0.65
C LEU A 26 -1.62 1.62 0.12
N ALA A 27 -1.30 0.49 -0.51
CA ALA A 27 -1.20 -0.80 0.15
C ALA A 27 -0.09 -0.84 1.20
N LEU A 28 1.08 -0.25 0.88
CA LEU A 28 2.21 -0.14 1.81
C LEU A 28 1.92 0.82 2.98
N ALA A 29 1.26 1.94 2.71
CA ALA A 29 0.97 2.96 3.72
C ALA A 29 -0.16 2.55 4.68
N SER A 30 -1.19 1.85 4.17
CA SER A 30 -2.35 1.46 4.97
C SER A 30 -2.18 0.14 5.72
N VAL A 31 -1.27 -0.74 5.26
CA VAL A 31 -1.06 -2.10 5.81
C VAL A 31 -2.34 -2.96 5.79
N LYS A 32 -3.36 -2.54 5.01
CA LYS A 32 -4.66 -3.20 4.93
C LYS A 32 -4.61 -4.51 4.16
N ARG A 33 -5.63 -5.36 4.36
CA ARG A 33 -5.75 -6.61 3.60
C ARG A 33 -6.14 -6.29 2.17
N MET A 34 -5.78 -7.20 1.25
CA MET A 34 -6.16 -7.05 -0.16
C MET A 34 -7.68 -6.95 -0.37
N GLY A 35 -8.47 -7.66 0.45
CA GLY A 35 -9.94 -7.55 0.41
C GLY A 35 -10.44 -6.14 0.74
N ASP A 36 -9.79 -5.47 1.70
CA ASP A 36 -10.13 -4.09 2.08
C ASP A 36 -9.67 -3.12 0.98
N LEU A 37 -8.47 -3.33 0.42
CA LEU A 37 -7.96 -2.53 -0.69
C LEU A 37 -8.81 -2.68 -1.97
N GLN A 38 -9.42 -3.85 -2.18
CA GLN A 38 -10.37 -4.09 -3.26
C GLN A 38 -11.74 -3.43 -2.99
N ALA A 39 -12.07 -3.20 -1.72
CA ALA A 39 -13.29 -2.53 -1.30
C ALA A 39 -13.17 -0.99 -1.25
N LEU A 40 -11.95 -0.46 -1.45
CA LEU A 40 -11.69 0.97 -1.48
C LEU A 40 -12.63 1.70 -2.43
N SER A 41 -13.21 2.78 -1.92
CA SER A 41 -14.05 3.69 -2.67
C SER A 41 -13.45 5.08 -2.72
N VAL A 42 -13.57 5.73 -3.86
CA VAL A 42 -13.31 7.18 -4.00
C VAL A 42 -14.53 8.02 -3.62
N ASN A 43 -15.63 7.38 -3.21
CA ASN A 43 -16.82 8.10 -2.77
C ASN A 43 -16.52 8.90 -1.50
N LEU A 44 -16.83 10.19 -1.52
CA LEU A 44 -16.58 11.11 -0.41
C LEU A 44 -17.32 10.71 0.88
N SER A 45 -18.42 9.96 0.77
CA SER A 45 -19.15 9.40 1.92
C SER A 45 -18.38 8.31 2.65
N CYS A 46 -17.32 7.78 2.03
CA CYS A 46 -16.53 6.65 2.53
C CYS A 46 -15.11 7.07 2.93
N LEU A 47 -14.80 8.36 2.83
CA LEU A 47 -13.47 8.91 3.07
C LEU A 47 -13.55 10.13 3.98
N GLU A 48 -12.93 10.03 5.16
CA GLU A 48 -12.80 11.16 6.08
C GLU A 48 -11.33 11.53 6.26
N PHE A 49 -11.03 12.81 6.03
CA PHE A 49 -9.69 13.35 6.28
C PHE A 49 -9.61 13.88 7.70
N GLY A 50 -8.62 13.41 8.44
CA GLY A 50 -8.27 13.95 9.74
C GLY A 50 -7.68 15.36 9.62
N PRO A 51 -7.62 16.12 10.72
CA PRO A 51 -7.06 17.47 10.71
C PRO A 51 -5.64 17.48 10.15
N GLY A 52 -5.39 18.42 9.21
CA GLY A 52 -4.11 18.62 8.56
C GLY A 52 -3.72 17.54 7.54
N ASP A 53 -4.68 16.82 6.97
CA ASP A 53 -4.47 15.74 5.98
C ASP A 53 -3.51 14.62 6.44
N SER A 54 -3.31 14.54 7.76
CA SER A 54 -2.35 13.63 8.39
C SER A 54 -2.86 12.19 8.47
N LYS A 55 -4.17 12.00 8.31
CA LYS A 55 -4.84 10.70 8.41
C LYS A 55 -6.03 10.65 7.47
N VAL A 56 -6.24 9.49 6.86
CA VAL A 56 -7.46 9.20 6.10
C VAL A 56 -8.15 8.01 6.74
N ILE A 57 -9.40 8.20 7.16
CA ILE A 57 -10.26 7.13 7.67
C ILE A 57 -11.15 6.68 6.53
N GLU A 58 -10.96 5.44 6.14
CA GLU A 58 -11.83 4.78 5.19
C GLU A 58 -12.97 4.13 5.95
N ARG A 59 -14.20 4.57 5.69
CA ARG A 59 -15.41 3.93 6.19
C ARG A 59 -15.83 2.87 5.19
N SER A 60 -15.95 1.64 5.65
CA SER A 60 -16.33 0.49 4.83
C SER A 60 -17.63 0.80 4.07
N SER A 61 -17.51 0.99 2.77
CA SER A 61 -18.64 1.14 1.87
C SER A 61 -19.13 -0.26 1.50
N LEU A 62 -20.40 -0.57 1.74
CA LEU A 62 -20.95 -1.87 1.36
C LEU A 62 -21.02 -2.07 -0.17
N PHE A 63 -20.78 -1.04 -1.00
CA PHE A 63 -21.16 -1.08 -2.42
C PHE A 63 -20.31 -0.29 -3.44
N ALA A 64 -19.13 0.26 -3.13
CA ALA A 64 -18.43 1.14 -4.08
C ALA A 64 -16.93 0.85 -4.25
N SER A 65 -16.56 -0.36 -4.63
CA SER A 65 -15.19 -0.70 -5.04
C SER A 65 -14.72 0.09 -6.27
N VAL A 66 -13.50 0.62 -6.23
CA VAL A 66 -12.75 1.05 -7.43
C VAL A 66 -12.64 -0.14 -8.38
N ALA A 67 -13.42 -0.11 -9.46
CA ALA A 67 -13.57 -1.24 -10.38
C ALA A 67 -12.26 -1.69 -11.06
N ALA A 68 -11.22 -0.85 -11.03
CA ALA A 68 -9.94 -1.09 -11.69
C ALA A 68 -9.01 -2.09 -10.97
N ILE A 69 -9.19 -2.31 -9.66
CA ILE A 69 -8.23 -3.06 -8.82
C ILE A 69 -8.88 -4.35 -8.29
N LYS A 70 -9.67 -5.03 -9.13
CA LYS A 70 -10.41 -6.25 -8.70
C LYS A 70 -9.57 -7.53 -8.71
N ASP A 71 -8.45 -7.57 -9.43
CA ASP A 71 -7.60 -8.77 -9.51
C ASP A 71 -6.44 -8.68 -8.52
N ILE A 72 -6.36 -9.61 -7.57
CA ILE A 72 -5.28 -9.70 -6.55
C ILE A 72 -3.86 -9.71 -7.15
N ARG A 73 -3.73 -10.04 -8.43
CA ARG A 73 -2.46 -10.03 -9.19
C ARG A 73 -1.92 -8.62 -9.45
N TRP A 74 -2.73 -7.57 -9.32
CA TRP A 74 -2.29 -6.19 -9.60
C TRP A 74 -1.03 -5.81 -8.81
N ILE A 75 -0.87 -6.34 -7.59
CA ILE A 75 0.30 -6.06 -6.75
C ILE A 75 1.56 -6.75 -7.28
N VAL A 76 1.42 -7.94 -7.87
CA VAL A 76 2.50 -8.65 -8.54
C VAL A 76 2.88 -7.90 -9.82
N ASP A 77 1.89 -7.41 -10.56
CA ASP A 77 2.11 -6.57 -11.75
C ASP A 77 2.81 -5.26 -11.38
N ALA A 78 2.40 -4.59 -10.30
CA ALA A 78 3.01 -3.35 -9.82
C ALA A 78 4.47 -3.56 -9.43
N ILE A 79 4.75 -4.61 -8.67
CA ILE A 79 6.12 -4.96 -8.26
C ILE A 79 6.93 -5.36 -9.50
N THR A 80 6.39 -6.16 -10.40
CA THR A 80 7.07 -6.57 -11.63
C THR A 80 7.43 -5.37 -12.49
N LEU A 81 6.50 -4.43 -12.69
CA LEU A 81 6.76 -3.18 -13.41
C LEU A 81 7.84 -2.34 -12.73
N ALA A 82 7.86 -2.26 -11.40
CA ALA A 82 8.89 -1.54 -10.66
C ALA A 82 10.28 -2.14 -10.91
N TYR A 83 10.42 -3.47 -10.84
CA TYR A 83 11.67 -4.16 -11.17
C TYR A 83 12.07 -3.95 -12.62
N SER A 84 11.14 -4.10 -13.56
CA SER A 84 11.39 -3.87 -14.99
C SER A 84 11.83 -2.44 -15.29
N SER A 85 11.30 -1.44 -14.57
CA SER A 85 11.71 -0.03 -14.71
C SER A 85 13.17 0.22 -14.31
N LEU A 86 13.75 -0.66 -13.48
CA LEU A 86 15.16 -0.64 -13.09
C LEU A 86 16.02 -1.59 -13.93
N GLY A 87 15.46 -2.20 -14.98
CA GLY A 87 16.15 -3.22 -15.79
C GLY A 87 16.36 -4.55 -15.05
N LEU A 88 15.69 -4.76 -13.92
CA LEU A 88 15.80 -5.95 -13.09
C LEU A 88 14.67 -6.94 -13.39
N ARG A 89 14.90 -8.22 -13.11
CA ARG A 89 13.83 -9.23 -13.11
C ARG A 89 13.24 -9.34 -11.71
N CYS A 90 11.91 -9.33 -11.64
CA CYS A 90 11.19 -9.61 -10.41
C CYS A 90 11.51 -11.03 -9.93
N SER A 91 11.86 -11.19 -8.64
CA SER A 91 12.15 -12.50 -8.06
C SER A 91 10.89 -13.38 -8.06
N ILE A 92 11.06 -14.66 -8.35
CA ILE A 92 9.99 -15.66 -8.27
C ILE A 92 9.44 -15.71 -6.83
N GLY A 93 8.13 -15.57 -6.65
CA GLY A 93 7.46 -15.76 -5.35
C GLY A 93 6.85 -14.52 -4.69
N VAL A 94 6.79 -13.37 -5.36
CA VAL A 94 6.05 -12.21 -4.87
C VAL A 94 4.57 -12.57 -4.71
N ARG A 95 4.07 -12.52 -3.48
CA ARG A 95 2.66 -12.74 -3.15
C ARG A 95 2.09 -11.46 -2.55
N ALA A 96 0.80 -11.21 -2.80
CA ALA A 96 0.09 -10.07 -2.23
C ALA A 96 0.19 -9.99 -0.69
N HIS A 97 0.21 -11.15 -0.03
CA HIS A 97 0.42 -11.26 1.41
C HIS A 97 1.77 -10.73 1.88
N SER A 98 2.82 -10.88 1.07
CA SER A 98 4.18 -10.43 1.41
C SER A 98 4.25 -8.90 1.52
N THR A 99 3.49 -8.16 0.70
CA THR A 99 3.47 -6.69 0.77
C THR A 99 2.97 -6.21 2.13
N ARG A 100 1.95 -6.87 2.68
CA ARG A 100 1.43 -6.55 4.01
C ARG A 100 2.45 -6.82 5.12
N GLY A 101 3.15 -7.95 5.05
CA GLY A 101 4.22 -8.27 6.02
C GLY A 101 5.40 -7.32 5.95
N MET A 102 5.83 -6.93 4.74
CA MET A 102 6.88 -5.93 4.56
C MET A 102 6.46 -4.57 5.12
N ALA A 103 5.24 -4.12 4.83
CA ALA A 103 4.71 -2.84 5.31
C ALA A 103 4.65 -2.78 6.84
N SER A 104 4.07 -3.80 7.50
CA SER A 104 4.03 -3.86 8.97
C SER A 104 5.42 -3.96 9.60
N SER A 105 6.34 -4.69 8.96
CA SER A 105 7.73 -4.80 9.44
C SER A 105 8.45 -3.46 9.37
N TRP A 106 8.26 -2.70 8.29
CA TRP A 106 8.82 -1.35 8.17
C TRP A 106 8.18 -0.35 9.13
N ALA A 107 6.88 -0.44 9.38
CA ALA A 107 6.22 0.38 10.40
C ALA A 107 6.83 0.12 11.79
N TRP A 108 7.02 -1.16 12.14
CA TRP A 108 7.67 -1.56 13.39
C TRP A 108 9.13 -1.08 13.47
N SER A 109 9.92 -1.28 12.41
CA SER A 109 11.33 -0.83 12.41
C SER A 109 11.49 0.69 12.41
N SER A 110 10.44 1.43 12.02
CA SER A 110 10.35 2.89 12.11
C SER A 110 9.86 3.38 13.47
N GLY A 111 9.56 2.49 14.42
CA GLY A 111 9.18 2.82 15.79
C GLY A 111 7.68 2.93 16.06
N VAL A 112 6.81 2.58 15.10
CA VAL A 112 5.35 2.52 15.32
C VAL A 112 5.05 1.39 16.30
N SER A 113 4.19 1.63 17.30
CA SER A 113 3.90 0.63 18.32
C SER A 113 3.11 -0.56 17.75
N ILE A 114 3.30 -1.76 18.30
CA ILE A 114 2.52 -2.95 17.90
C ILE A 114 1.02 -2.73 18.08
N ALA A 115 0.61 -1.97 19.09
CA ALA A 115 -0.80 -1.65 19.33
C ALA A 115 -1.39 -0.83 18.16
N GLU A 116 -0.68 0.20 17.68
CA GLU A 116 -1.10 1.00 16.54
C GLU A 116 -1.07 0.20 15.24
N ILE A 117 -0.07 -0.66 15.03
CA ILE A 117 -0.02 -1.56 13.88
C ILE A 117 -1.22 -2.51 13.92
N CYS A 118 -1.53 -3.14 15.05
CA CYS A 118 -2.69 -4.02 15.19
C CYS A 118 -4.01 -3.28 14.94
N ALA A 119 -4.14 -2.04 15.44
CA ALA A 119 -5.31 -1.19 15.21
C ALA A 119 -5.48 -0.79 13.74
N ALA A 120 -4.38 -0.51 13.02
CA ALA A 120 -4.43 -0.18 11.60
C ALA A 120 -4.68 -1.40 10.69
N THR A 121 -4.36 -2.60 11.19
CA THR A 121 -4.37 -3.85 10.40
C THR A 121 -5.55 -4.78 10.71
N ASP A 122 -6.45 -4.42 11.62
CA ASP A 122 -7.52 -5.30 12.12
C ASP A 122 -6.97 -6.70 12.49
N TRP A 123 -5.83 -6.74 13.18
CA TRP A 123 -5.31 -7.98 13.76
C TRP A 123 -5.89 -8.20 15.15
N ALA A 124 -6.39 -9.40 15.37
CA ALA A 124 -7.00 -9.79 16.64
C ALA A 124 -6.01 -9.78 17.82
N SER A 125 -4.70 -9.90 17.57
CA SER A 125 -3.70 -9.91 18.64
C SER A 125 -2.29 -9.47 18.18
N PRO A 126 -1.48 -8.93 19.10
CA PRO A 126 -0.04 -8.72 18.92
C PRO A 126 0.72 -9.99 18.49
N SER A 127 0.30 -11.16 18.97
CA SER A 127 0.93 -12.44 18.61
C SER A 127 0.79 -12.79 17.13
N THR A 128 -0.24 -12.27 16.45
CA THR A 128 -0.40 -12.43 15.00
C THR A 128 0.72 -11.70 14.24
N PHE A 129 1.06 -10.47 14.65
CA PHE A 129 2.18 -9.71 14.09
C PHE A 129 3.50 -10.44 14.31
N THR A 130 3.84 -10.75 15.56
CA THR A 130 5.14 -11.33 15.91
C THR A 130 5.39 -12.67 15.22
N ARG A 131 4.34 -13.49 15.04
CA ARG A 131 4.48 -14.84 14.46
C ARG A 131 4.56 -14.86 12.95
N PHE A 132 3.88 -13.95 12.26
CA PHE A 132 3.70 -14.06 10.80
C PHE A 132 4.21 -12.86 10.01
N TYR A 133 4.46 -11.71 10.67
CA TYR A 133 4.68 -10.43 9.99
C TYR A 133 5.80 -9.56 10.60
N ASN A 134 6.53 -10.03 11.61
CA ASN A 134 7.76 -9.41 12.08
C ASN A 134 8.95 -9.93 11.26
N LEU A 135 9.05 -9.47 10.01
CA LEU A 135 10.15 -9.82 9.13
C LEU A 135 11.37 -8.96 9.51
N GLY A 136 12.56 -9.56 9.53
CA GLY A 136 13.81 -8.83 9.73
C GLY A 136 14.11 -7.91 8.55
N VAL A 137 13.51 -6.73 8.51
CA VAL A 137 13.69 -5.76 7.43
C VAL A 137 14.78 -4.74 7.77
N PRO A 138 15.61 -4.33 6.80
CA PRO A 138 16.49 -3.19 6.96
C PRO A 138 15.65 -1.93 7.26
N THR A 139 16.11 -1.10 8.18
CA THR A 139 15.50 0.21 8.43
C THR A 139 15.59 1.03 7.14
N LEU A 140 14.45 1.54 6.66
CA LEU A 140 14.42 2.45 5.52
C LEU A 140 15.05 3.77 5.96
N GLN A 141 16.33 3.97 5.68
CA GLN A 141 16.92 5.31 5.74
C GLN A 141 16.32 6.12 4.60
N ALA A 142 15.58 7.17 4.93
CA ALA A 142 15.14 8.16 3.95
C ALA A 142 16.41 8.75 3.30
N ARG A 143 16.60 8.44 2.01
CA ARG A 143 17.63 9.07 1.19
C ARG A 143 17.17 10.45 0.74
#